data_AF-A0A934EE49-F1
#
_entry.id   AF-A0A934EE49-F1
#
_cell.length_a   1.000
_cell.length_b   1.000
_cell.length_c   1.000
_cell.angle_alpha   90.00
_cell.angle_beta   90.00
_cell.angle_gamma   90.00
#
_symmetry.space_group_name_H-M   'P 1'
#
loop_
_entity.id
_entity.type
_entity.pdbx_description
1 polymer ?
#
loop_
_entity_poly.entity_id
_entity_poly.type
_entity_poly.pdbx_seq_one_letter_code
_entity_poly.pdbx_strand_id
1 'polypeptide(L)' 'MRSIVIEHVAITELPEAWRNRLSIGQEARVRVVIEEENAPASSSENAGAFGMWRDRGDMADVEGYVRNLRAPRYGRP' A
#
# COMPACT_ATOMS: atom_id res chain seq x y z
N MET A 1 -16.55 3.64 -7.41
CA MET A 1 -16.51 2.30 -7.99
C MET A 1 -17.31 2.31 -9.27
N ARG A 2 -16.70 2.80 -10.34
CA ARG A 2 -17.27 2.81 -11.69
C ARG A 2 -16.44 1.83 -12.50
N SER A 3 -17.07 0.81 -13.05
CA SER A 3 -16.41 -0.14 -13.94
C SER A 3 -16.96 0.02 -15.35
N ILE A 4 -16.09 -0.15 -16.33
CA ILE A 4 -16.43 -0.19 -17.75
C ILE A 4 -16.10 -1.59 -18.24
N VAL A 5 -17.09 -2.26 -18.80
CA VAL A 5 -16.92 -3.56 -19.46
C VAL A 5 -16.96 -3.33 -20.96
N ILE A 6 -15.88 -3.67 -21.65
CA ILE A 6 -15.79 -3.62 -23.10
C ILE A 6 -15.75 -5.06 -23.61
N GLU A 7 -16.77 -5.45 -24.36
CA GLU A 7 -16.92 -6.80 -24.88
C GLU A 7 -16.46 -6.90 -26.34
N HIS A 8 -16.08 -8.11 -26.75
CA HIS A 8 -15.71 -8.44 -28.13
C HIS A 8 -14.54 -7.62 -28.71
N VAL A 9 -13.59 -7.19 -27.87
CA VAL A 9 -12.41 -6.43 -28.31
C VAL A 9 -11.48 -7.33 -29.11
N ALA A 10 -11.10 -6.89 -30.31
CA ALA A 10 -10.13 -7.60 -31.12
C ALA A 10 -8.75 -7.53 -30.45
N ILE A 11 -8.02 -8.65 -30.41
CA ILE A 11 -6.67 -8.67 -29.80
C ILE A 11 -5.74 -7.63 -30.44
N THR A 12 -5.87 -7.39 -31.75
CA THR A 12 -5.07 -6.40 -32.49
C THR A 12 -5.25 -4.96 -31.99
N GLU A 13 -6.37 -4.66 -31.34
CA GLU A 13 -6.68 -3.33 -30.77
C GLU A 13 -6.16 -3.17 -29.33
N LEU A 14 -5.67 -4.25 -28.71
CA LEU A 14 -5.13 -4.22 -27.35
C LEU A 14 -3.66 -3.73 -27.34
N PRO A 15 -3.24 -3.02 -26.28
CA PRO A 15 -1.85 -2.67 -26.07
C PRO A 15 -0.91 -3.89 -26.13
N GLU A 16 0.28 -3.73 -26.70
CA GLU A 16 1.27 -4.82 -26.85
C GLU A 16 1.63 -5.49 -25.52
N ALA A 17 1.81 -4.68 -24.47
CA ALA A 17 2.11 -5.17 -23.13
C ALA A 17 1.02 -6.11 -22.57
N TRP A 18 -0.24 -5.93 -22.98
CA TRP A 18 -1.36 -6.77 -22.57
C TRP A 18 -1.46 -8.00 -23.47
N ARG A 19 -1.28 -7.82 -24.79
CA ARG A 19 -1.25 -8.92 -25.76
C ARG A 19 -0.19 -9.96 -25.42
N ASN A 20 1.01 -9.56 -25.04
CA ASN A 20 2.09 -10.48 -24.68
C ASN A 20 1.76 -11.38 -23.48
N ARG A 21 0.81 -10.97 -22.63
CA ARG A 21 0.32 -11.79 -21.50
C ARG A 21 -0.78 -12.77 -21.91
N LEU A 22 -1.47 -12.49 -23.00
CA LEU A 22 -2.53 -13.34 -23.55
C LEU A 22 -1.90 -14.21 -24.64
N SER A 23 -1.55 -15.46 -24.30
CA SER A 23 -1.07 -16.46 -25.28
C SER A 23 -2.22 -17.00 -26.14
N ILE A 24 -2.93 -16.12 -26.84
CA ILE A 24 -4.13 -16.41 -27.64
C ILE A 24 -3.86 -16.01 -29.09
N GLY A 25 -4.46 -16.73 -30.04
CA GLY A 25 -4.35 -16.43 -31.47
C GLY A 25 -4.87 -15.03 -31.83
N GLN A 26 -4.28 -14.40 -32.85
CA GLN A 26 -4.53 -13.01 -33.24
C GLN A 26 -5.99 -12.69 -33.62
N GLU A 27 -6.80 -13.70 -33.96
CA GLU A 27 -8.20 -13.54 -34.33
C GLU A 27 -9.18 -13.62 -33.14
N ALA A 28 -8.69 -13.88 -31.93
CA ALA A 28 -9.58 -14.03 -30.80
C ALA A 28 -10.12 -12.67 -30.30
N ARG A 29 -11.32 -12.73 -29.70
CA ARG A 29 -12.00 -11.60 -29.10
C ARG A 29 -11.97 -11.74 -27.58
N VAL A 30 -11.71 -10.64 -26.89
CA VAL A 30 -11.52 -10.62 -25.43
C VAL A 30 -12.49 -9.64 -24.77
N ARG A 31 -12.80 -9.91 -23.51
CA ARG A 31 -13.58 -9.01 -22.65
C ARG A 31 -12.60 -8.26 -21.74
N VAL A 32 -12.62 -6.93 -21.81
CA VAL A 32 -11.78 -6.06 -20.98
C VAL A 32 -12.66 -5.44 -19.89
N VAL A 33 -12.27 -5.63 -18.64
CA VAL A 33 -12.91 -4.98 -17.49
C VAL A 33 -11.92 -3.93 -16.99
N ILE A 34 -12.34 -2.67 -17.05
CA ILE A 34 -11.57 -1.54 -16.54
C ILE A 34 -12.26 -1.05 -15.30
N GLU A 35 -11.54 -1.07 -14.19
CA GLU A 35 -12.02 -0.58 -12.91
C GLU A 35 -11.25 0.68 -12.55
N GLU A 36 -11.99 1.72 -12.15
CA GLU A 36 -11.39 2.93 -11.59
C GLU A 36 -10.89 2.59 -10.18
N GLU A 37 -9.58 2.38 -10.05
CA GLU A 37 -8.91 2.34 -8.76
C GLU A 37 -8.93 3.75 -8.17
N ASN A 38 -9.75 3.94 -7.14
CA ASN A 38 -9.66 5.16 -6.35
C ASN A 38 -8.29 5.12 -5.68
N ALA A 39 -7.44 6.12 -5.95
CA ALA A 39 -6.18 6.27 -5.25
C ALA A 39 -6.47 6.11 -3.76
N PRO A 40 -5.68 5.32 -2.99
CA PRO A 40 -5.88 5.29 -1.56
C PRO A 40 -5.74 6.73 -1.11
N ALA A 41 -6.85 7.33 -0.66
CA ALA A 41 -6.77 8.50 0.20
C ALA A 41 -5.74 8.10 1.23
N SER A 42 -4.69 8.90 1.38
CA SER A 42 -3.56 8.66 2.28
C SER A 42 -4.11 8.55 3.69
N SER A 43 -4.61 7.36 4.00
CA SER A 43 -5.29 7.00 5.22
C SER A 43 -4.15 6.69 6.18
N SER A 44 -3.54 7.77 6.65
CA SER A 44 -2.71 7.78 7.84
C SER A 44 -3.47 7.26 9.07
N GLU A 45 -4.77 6.98 8.96
CA GLU A 45 -5.63 6.35 9.96
C GLU A 45 -5.42 4.84 10.08
N ASN A 46 -4.79 4.16 9.11
CA ASN A 46 -4.48 2.72 9.25
C ASN A 46 -3.12 2.43 9.93
N ALA A 47 -2.47 3.46 10.47
CA ALA A 47 -1.29 3.32 11.31
C ALA A 47 -1.67 3.01 12.77
N GLY A 48 -2.57 2.04 12.99
CA GLY A 48 -3.02 1.62 14.33
C GLY A 48 -1.88 1.26 15.30
N ALA A 49 -0.66 1.04 14.79
CA ALA A 49 0.56 0.82 15.57
C ALA A 49 1.68 1.86 15.40
N PHE A 50 1.67 2.70 14.35
CA PHE A 50 2.72 3.72 14.16
C PHE A 50 2.31 5.09 14.71
N GLY A 51 1.01 5.40 14.79
CA GLY A 51 0.50 6.65 15.37
C GLY A 51 0.65 6.74 16.89
N MET A 52 0.59 5.59 17.59
CA MET A 52 0.75 5.50 19.06
C MET A 52 2.12 5.99 19.57
N TRP A 53 3.13 6.14 18.71
CA TRP A 53 4.47 6.62 19.07
C TRP A 53 4.64 8.10 18.74
N ARG A 54 3.67 8.72 18.06
CA ARG A 54 3.75 10.11 17.62
C ARG A 54 3.61 11.11 18.77
N ASP A 55 2.83 10.76 19.79
CA ASP A 55 2.53 11.62 20.95
C ASP A 55 3.42 11.30 22.17
N ARG A 56 4.49 10.51 21.97
CA ARG A 56 5.42 10.12 23.02
C ARG A 56 6.39 11.26 23.34
N GLY A 57 6.07 12.01 24.40
CA GLY A 57 6.88 13.13 24.88
C GLY A 57 8.28 12.75 25.39
N ASP A 58 8.50 11.49 25.76
CA ASP A 58 9.81 10.94 26.12
C ASP A 58 10.78 10.86 24.93
N MET A 59 10.30 10.96 23.69
CA MET A 59 11.14 11.06 22.49
C MET A 59 11.69 12.47 22.25
N ALA A 60 11.28 13.48 23.04
CA ALA A 60 11.82 14.84 22.94
C ALA A 60 13.27 14.93 23.46
N ASP A 61 13.68 14.01 24.35
CA ASP A 61 15.05 13.87 24.85
C ASP A 61 15.48 12.40 24.84
N VAL A 62 15.99 11.96 23.69
CA VAL A 62 16.42 10.59 23.47
C VAL A 62 17.60 10.21 24.37
N GLU A 63 18.51 11.15 24.65
CA GLU A 63 19.69 10.87 25.49
C GLU A 63 19.29 10.65 26.95
N GLY A 64 18.41 11.49 27.49
CA GLY A 64 17.84 11.33 28.83
C GLY A 64 17.05 10.03 28.98
N TYR A 65 16.25 9.68 27.96
CA TYR A 65 15.51 8.42 27.94
C TYR A 65 16.43 7.20 28.03
N VAL A 66 17.49 7.14 27.21
CA VAL A 66 18.45 6.03 27.22
C VAL A 66 19.22 5.96 28.53
N ARG A 67 19.59 7.10 29.13
CA ARG A 67 20.26 7.15 30.43
C ARG A 67 19.38 6.55 31.54
N ASN A 68 18.08 6.86 31.55
CA ASN A 68 17.13 6.29 32.51
C ASN A 68 16.93 4.79 32.32
N LEU A 69 16.90 4.30 31.07
CA LEU A 69 16.83 2.86 30.80
C LEU A 69 18.04 2.09 31.32
N ARG A 70 19.22 2.71 31.30
CA ARG A 70 20.48 2.12 31.80
C ARG A 70 20.67 2.29 33.31
N ALA A 71 19.82 3.05 33.99
CA ALA A 71 19.93 3.22 35.43
C ALA A 71 19.60 1.91 36.16
N PRO A 72 20.32 1.56 37.24
CA PRO A 72 20.02 0.39 38.04
C PRO A 72 18.62 0.52 38.65
N ARG A 73 17.75 -0.46 38.38
CA ARG A 73 16.34 -0.45 38.81
C ARG A 73 16.15 -0.71 40.31
N TYR A 74 17.17 -1.26 40.95
CA TYR A 74 17.20 -1.51 42.38
C TYR A 74 18.48 -0.89 42.94
N GLY A 75 18.32 0.17 43.73
CA GLY A 75 19.38 0.59 44.64
C GLY A 75 19.49 -0.47 45.74
N ARG A 76 20.72 -0.87 46.07
CA ARG A 76 21.01 -1.62 47.29
C ARG A 76 20.50 -0.79 48.49
N PRO A 77 19.89 -1.41 49.52
CA PRO A 77 19.38 -0.70 50.70
C PRO A 77 20.46 0.13 51.41
#